data_AF-A0A1E7GMV5-F1
#
_entry.id   AF-A0A1E7GMV5-F1
#
_cell.length_a   1.000
_cell.length_b   1.000
_cell.length_c   1.000
_cell.angle_alpha   90.00
_cell.angle_beta   90.00
_cell.angle_gamma   90.00
#
_symmetry.space_group_name_H-M   'P 1'
#
loop_
_entity.id
_entity.type
_entity.pdbx_description
1 polymer ?
#
loop_
_entity_poly.entity_id
_entity_poly.type
_entity_poly.pdbx_seq_one_letter_code
_entity_poly.pdbx_strand_id
1 'polypeptide(L)' 'MAEEEKRDFRIHLVAYGLVNAMLIAFNFIYSPKVIWFVYPLLGWGIGITVHYLYAVRWIERDLKKKEAEAEYRARESIT' A
#
# COMPACT_ATOMS: atom_id res chain seq x y z
N MET A 1 4.85 -5.25 -15.42
CA MET A 1 3.55 -4.97 -14.76
C MET A 1 3.64 -5.25 -13.25
N ALA A 2 3.93 -6.48 -12.79
CA ALA A 2 4.00 -6.80 -11.35
C ALA A 2 5.17 -6.15 -10.57
N GLU A 3 6.29 -5.84 -11.23
CA GLU A 3 7.45 -5.21 -10.61
C GLU A 3 7.25 -3.72 -10.30
N GLU A 4 6.46 -3.02 -11.10
CA GLU A 4 6.25 -1.57 -10.95
C GLU A 4 5.35 -1.27 -9.76
N GLU A 5 4.28 -2.05 -9.58
CA GLU A 5 3.37 -1.92 -8.42
C GLU A 5 4.10 -2.16 -7.08
N LYS A 6 5.02 -3.14 -7.05
CA LYS A 6 5.85 -3.40 -5.86
C LYS A 6 6.85 -2.28 -5.57
N ARG A 7 7.32 -1.57 -6.61
CA ARG A 7 8.25 -0.44 -6.44
C ARG A 7 7.52 0.77 -5.90
N ASP A 8 6.35 1.08 -6.46
CA ASP A 8 5.55 2.23 -6.05
C ASP A 8 5.04 2.08 -4.60
N PHE A 9 4.64 0.87 -4.22
CA PHE A 9 4.26 0.56 -2.84
C PHE A 9 5.41 0.77 -1.83
N ARG A 10 6.63 0.35 -2.18
CA ARG A 10 7.80 0.55 -1.31
C ARG A 10 8.13 2.03 -1.13
N ILE A 11 8.03 2.82 -2.20
CA ILE A 11 8.26 4.27 -2.14
C ILE A 11 7.23 4.93 -1.22
N HIS A 12 5.95 4.57 -1.33
CA HIS A 12 4.90 5.08 -0.45
C HIS A 12 5.16 4.72 1.03
N LEU A 13 5.61 3.50 1.31
CA LEU A 13 5.87 3.03 2.67
C LEU A 13 7.10 3.74 3.29
N VAL A 14 8.16 3.94 2.51
CA VAL A 14 9.35 4.69 2.93
C VAL A 14 9.03 6.17 3.13
N ALA A 15 8.28 6.78 2.20
CA ALA A 15 7.84 8.16 2.32
C ALA A 15 6.96 8.36 3.56
N TYR A 16 6.03 7.44 3.84
CA TYR A 16 5.21 7.48 5.05
C TYR A 16 6.06 7.41 6.31
N GLY A 17 7.04 6.50 6.38
CA GLY A 17 7.97 6.41 7.51
C GLY A 17 8.79 7.68 7.72
N LEU A 18 9.38 8.23 6.65
CA LEU A 18 10.18 9.46 6.69
C LEU A 18 9.37 10.68 7.11
N VAL A 19 8.18 10.87 6.53
CA VAL A 19 7.30 12.00 6.84
C VAL A 19 6.83 11.93 8.29
N ASN A 20 6.42 10.76 8.79
CA ASN A 20 6.02 10.60 10.19
C ASN A 20 7.20 10.83 11.15
N ALA A 21 8.39 10.32 10.85
CA ALA A 21 9.59 10.57 11.66
C ALA A 21 9.93 12.07 11.70
N MET A 22 9.84 12.77 10.57
CA MET A 22 10.07 14.21 10.49
C MET A 22 9.02 14.99 11.28
N LEU A 23 7.74 14.63 11.20
CA LEU A 23 6.65 15.25 11.96
C LEU A 23 6.78 15.05 13.47
N ILE A 24 7.19 13.85 13.91
CA ILE A 24 7.48 13.58 15.31
C ILE A 24 8.62 14.47 15.81
N ALA A 25 9.71 14.57 15.05
CA ALA A 25 10.83 15.45 15.38
C ALA A 25 10.38 16.92 15.45
N PHE A 26 9.60 17.38 14.48
CA PHE A 26 9.04 18.74 14.45
C PHE A 26 8.13 19.03 15.65
N ASN A 27 7.30 18.05 16.04
CA ASN A 27 6.45 18.15 17.22
C ASN A 27 7.26 18.37 18.49
N PHE A 28 8.33 17.59 18.68
CA PHE A 28 9.21 17.75 19.84
C PHE A 28 10.01 19.06 19.83
N ILE A 29 10.41 19.57 18.67
CA ILE A 29 11.18 20.82 18.55
C ILE A 29 10.29 22.05 18.78
N TYR A 30 9.11 22.12 18.15
CA TYR A 30 8.30 23.34 18.13
C TYR A 30 7.19 23.37 19.17
N SER A 31 6.65 22.23 19.58
CA SER A 31 5.54 22.19 20.55
C SER A 31 5.46 20.85 21.28
N PRO A 32 6.41 20.56 22.20
CA PRO A 32 6.41 19.30 22.94
C PRO A 32 5.18 19.13 23.85
N LYS A 33 4.45 20.21 24.16
CA LYS A 33 3.24 20.20 24.99
C LYS A 33 1.96 19.82 24.21
N VAL A 34 2.00 19.87 22.88
CA VAL A 34 0.82 19.60 22.04
C VAL A 34 1.19 18.49 21.07
N ILE A 35 0.50 17.35 21.17
CA ILE A 35 0.77 16.18 20.34
C ILE A 35 -0.01 16.33 19.02
N TRP A 36 0.51 17.12 18.09
CA TRP A 36 -0.18 17.39 16.82
C TRP A 36 0.17 16.39 15.71
N PHE A 37 1.28 15.64 15.84
CA PHE A 37 1.70 14.65 14.85
C PHE A 37 0.69 13.49 14.67
N VAL A 38 -0.22 13.28 15.64
CA VAL A 38 -1.27 12.24 15.57
C VAL A 38 -2.27 12.50 14.43
N TYR A 39 -2.58 13.77 14.13
CA TYR A 39 -3.54 14.10 13.07
C TYR A 39 -3.07 13.67 11.67
N PRO A 40 -1.84 14.02 11.21
CA PRO A 40 -1.32 13.51 9.96
C PRO A 40 -1.08 11.99 10.00
N LEU A 41 -0.68 11.43 11.16
CA LEU A 41 -0.44 9.99 11.30
C LEU A 41 -1.74 9.18 11.11
N LEU A 42 -2.83 9.58 11.73
CA LEU A 42 -4.15 8.94 11.59
C LEU A 42 -4.78 9.24 10.22
N GLY A 43 -4.75 10.50 9.77
CA GLY A 43 -5.36 10.89 8.49
C GLY A 43 -4.71 10.16 7.31
N TRP A 44 -3.38 10.17 7.22
CA TRP A 44 -2.66 9.50 6.14
C TRP A 44 -2.53 7.99 6.37
N GLY A 45 -2.43 7.55 7.63
CA GLY A 45 -2.35 6.12 7.97
C GLY A 45 -3.59 5.35 7.52
N ILE A 46 -4.79 5.94 7.67
CA ILE A 46 -6.04 5.34 7.19
C ILE A 46 -6.04 5.27 5.66
N GLY A 47 -5.64 6.34 4.96
CA GLY A 47 -5.58 6.38 3.49
C GLY A 47 -4.69 5.29 2.90
N ILE A 48 -3.48 5.11 3.47
CA ILE A 48 -2.54 4.06 3.03
C ILE A 48 -3.06 2.67 3.35
N THR A 49 -3.66 2.47 4.53
CA THR A 49 -4.21 1.16 4.94
C THR A 49 -5.33 0.72 4.00
N VAL A 50 -6.25 1.64 3.66
CA VAL A 50 -7.32 1.37 2.69
C VAL A 50 -6.75 1.07 1.32
N HIS A 51 -5.79 1.88 0.85
CA HIS A 51 -5.15 1.66 -0.44
C HIS A 51 -4.45 0.29 -0.52
N TYR A 52 -3.75 -0.11 0.53
CA TYR A 52 -3.09 -1.42 0.61
C TYR A 52 -4.09 -2.58 0.63
N LEU A 53 -5.14 -2.50 1.44
CA LEU A 53 -6.17 -3.54 1.49
C LEU A 53 -6.87 -3.72 0.15
N TYR A 54 -7.13 -2.62 -0.57
CA TYR A 54 -7.68 -2.68 -1.92
C TYR A 54 -6.69 -3.26 -2.93
N ALA A 55 -5.42 -2.84 -2.89
CA ALA A 55 -4.38 -3.36 -3.78
C ALA A 55 -4.18 -4.87 -3.60
N VAL A 56 -4.09 -5.36 -2.35
CA VAL A 56 -3.95 -6.79 -2.06
C VAL A 56 -5.15 -7.60 -2.57
N ARG A 57 -6.38 -7.13 -2.29
CA ARG A 57 -7.60 -7.78 -2.80
C ARG A 57 -7.68 -7.79 -4.32
N TRP A 58 -7.20 -6.72 -4.96
CA TRP A 58 -7.20 -6.61 -6.41
C TRP A 58 -6.22 -7.60 -7.03
N ILE A 59 -5.02 -7.72 -6.47
CA ILE A 59 -3.98 -8.68 -6.88
C ILE A 59 -4.49 -10.13 -6.77
N GLU A 60 -5.13 -10.52 -5.66
CA GLU A 60 -5.71 -11.87 -5.52
C GLU A 60 -6.76 -12.18 -6.59
N ARG A 61 -7.61 -11.20 -6.91
CA ARG A 61 -8.63 -11.36 -7.94
C ARG A 61 -8.02 -11.55 -9.33
N ASP A 62 -6.98 -10.79 -9.64
CA ASP A 62 -6.30 -10.86 -10.94
C ASP A 62 -5.57 -12.21 -11.12
N LEU A 63 -4.91 -12.69 -10.06
CA LEU A 63 -4.25 -14.00 -10.06
C LEU A 63 -5.25 -15.14 -10.29
N LYS A 64 -6.37 -15.16 -9.54
CA LYS A 64 -7.44 -16.16 -9.75
C LYS A 64 -8.02 -16.12 -11.16
N LYS A 65 -8.15 -14.93 -11.75
CA LYS A 65 -8.63 -14.78 -13.12
C LYS A 65 -7.65 -15.41 -14.11
N LYS A 66 -6.36 -15.15 -13.95
CA LYS A 66 -5.30 -15.69 -14.82
C LYS A 66 -5.17 -17.21 -14.70
N GLU A 67 -5.28 -17.78 -13.51
CA GLU A 67 -5.30 -19.23 -13.31
C GLU A 67 -6.51 -19.87 -14.02
N ALA A 68 -7.71 -19.33 -13.82
CA ALA A 68 -8.92 -19.84 -14.47
C ALA A 68 -8.84 -19.77 -16.01
N GLU A 69 -8.26 -18.70 -16.55
CA GLU A 69 -8.07 -18.52 -18.00
C GLU A 69 -6.97 -19.45 -18.55
N ALA A 70 -5.92 -19.73 -17.77
CA ALA A 70 -4.89 -20.70 -18.12
C ALA A 70 -5.42 -22.14 -18.09
N GLU A 71 -6.25 -22.50 -17.10
CA GLU A 71 -6.92 -23.79 -17.04
C GLU A 71 -7.89 -24.00 -18.22
N TYR A 72 -8.66 -22.97 -18.58
CA TYR A 72 -9.54 -23.01 -19.74
C TYR A 72 -8.75 -23.25 -21.04
N ARG A 73 -7.65 -22.50 -21.24
CA ARG A 73 -6.78 -22.67 -22.43
C ARG A 73 -6.06 -24.01 -22.47
N ALA A 74 -5.64 -24.55 -21.31
CA ALA A 74 -5.05 -25.89 -21.23
C ALA A 74 -6.07 -26.98 -21.63
N ARG A 75 -7.33 -26.86 -21.19
CA ARG A 75 -8.41 -27.77 -21.59
C ARG A 75 -8.75 -27.69 -23.08
N GLU A 76 -8.83 -26.50 -23.64
CA GLU A 76 -9.04 -26.33 -25.10
C GLU A 76 -7.88 -26.90 -25.92
N SER A 77 -6.63 -26.76 -25.46
CA SER A 77 -5.47 -27.29 -26.22
C SER A 77 -5.39 -28.81 -26.29
N ILE A 78 -6.11 -29.52 -25.41
CA ILE A 78 -6.11 -30.99 -25.29
C ILE A 78 -7.32 -31.61 -26.02
N THR A 79 -8.33 -30.81 -26.37
CA THR A 79 -9.57 -31.25 -27.05
C THR A 79 -9.48 -30.97 -28.55
#